data_AF-A0A654AQ32-F1
#
_entry.id   AF-A0A654AQ32-F1
#
_cell.length_a   1.000
_cell.length_b   1.000
_cell.length_c   1.000
_cell.angle_alpha   90.00
_cell.angle_beta   90.00
_cell.angle_gamma   90.00
#
_symmetry.space_group_name_H-M   'P 1'
#
loop_
_entity.id
_entity.type
_entity.pdbx_description
1 polymer ?
#
loop_
_entity_poly.entity_id
_entity_poly.type
_entity_poly.pdbx_seq_one_letter_code
_entity_poly.pdbx_strand_id
1 'polypeptide(L)'
;MDNKNNSFVVTVKAITDNSNLNTNAENNIQEPNKKKYKNQQGSIKIPNQSKEELEALMKITNTKFTHEIIDLLINHYVENGLTPEQNRKFKLLTDI
;
A
#
# COMPACT_ATOMS: atom_id res chain seq x y z
N MET A 1 -33.35 4.63 30.11
CA MET A 1 -32.49 3.47 30.42
C MET A 1 -32.88 2.42 29.40
N ASP A 2 -32.27 2.50 28.23
CA ASP A 2 -32.71 1.78 27.04
C ASP A 2 -31.60 0.82 26.63
N ASN A 3 -31.67 -0.39 27.16
CA ASN A 3 -30.94 -1.53 26.63
C ASN A 3 -31.88 -2.27 25.67
N LYS A 4 -31.61 -2.14 24.37
CA LYS A 4 -32.13 -3.05 23.34
C LYS A 4 -31.03 -3.36 22.33
N ASN A 5 -30.29 -4.42 22.64
CA ASN A 5 -29.77 -5.44 21.73
C ASN A 5 -30.03 -5.19 20.23
N ASN A 6 -29.04 -4.70 19.49
CA ASN A 6 -29.03 -4.83 18.04
C ASN A 6 -27.94 -5.83 17.63
N SER A 7 -28.46 -7.02 17.33
CA SER A 7 -27.80 -8.21 16.81
C SER A 7 -27.08 -7.93 15.48
N PHE A 8 -25.79 -8.26 15.40
CA PHE A 8 -25.06 -8.31 14.13
C PHE A 8 -25.48 -9.59 13.39
N VAL A 9 -26.36 -9.47 12.41
CA VAL A 9 -26.69 -10.57 11.49
C VAL A 9 -25.70 -10.53 10.33
N VAL A 10 -24.73 -11.44 10.34
CA VAL A 10 -23.81 -11.69 9.23
C VAL A 10 -24.53 -12.56 8.21
N THR A 11 -24.93 -11.98 7.08
CA THR A 11 -25.51 -12.74 5.96
C THR A 11 -24.39 -13.18 5.02
N VAL A 12 -24.01 -14.46 5.07
CA VAL A 12 -23.12 -15.09 4.09
C VAL A 12 -23.97 -15.62 2.94
N LYS A 13 -23.72 -15.14 1.72
CA LYS A 13 -24.37 -15.68 0.50
C LYS A 13 -23.47 -16.75 -0.12
N ALA A 14 -23.97 -17.98 -0.23
CA ALA A 14 -23.31 -19.08 -0.93
C ALA A 14 -23.21 -18.80 -2.44
N ILE A 15 -22.09 -19.21 -3.04
CA ILE A 15 -21.82 -19.19 -4.48
C ILE A 15 -22.41 -20.47 -5.12
N THR A 16 -22.45 -20.52 -6.46
CA THR A 16 -22.98 -21.52 -7.42
C THR A 16 -24.47 -21.30 -7.78
N ASP A 17 -24.92 -21.19 -9.04
CA ASP A 17 -24.42 -21.65 -10.35
C ASP A 17 -24.85 -20.72 -11.51
N ASN A 18 -24.18 -20.87 -12.65
CA ASN A 18 -24.37 -20.15 -13.91
C ASN A 18 -25.83 -20.12 -14.44
N SER A 19 -26.35 -18.93 -14.73
CA SER A 19 -27.31 -18.74 -15.83
C SER A 19 -27.27 -17.30 -16.35
N ASN A 20 -26.90 -17.20 -17.62
CA ASN A 20 -26.83 -16.02 -18.47
C ASN A 20 -28.18 -15.28 -18.55
N LEU A 21 -28.24 -13.97 -18.23
CA LEU A 21 -29.24 -13.08 -18.80
C LEU A 21 -28.73 -11.63 -18.84
N ASN A 22 -28.37 -11.20 -20.05
CA ASN A 22 -28.10 -9.85 -20.48
C ASN A 22 -29.27 -8.90 -20.17
N THR A 23 -29.03 -7.85 -19.38
CA THR A 23 -29.69 -6.55 -19.55
C THR A 23 -28.73 -5.42 -19.22
N ASN A 24 -28.52 -4.54 -20.20
CA ASN A 24 -27.69 -3.34 -20.15
C ASN A 24 -27.91 -2.50 -18.89
N ALA A 25 -26.87 -2.40 -18.08
CA ALA A 25 -26.67 -1.29 -17.16
C ALA A 25 -25.26 -0.77 -17.39
N GLU A 26 -25.18 0.21 -18.29
CA GLU A 26 -24.05 1.11 -18.46
C GLU A 26 -23.72 1.75 -17.11
N ASN A 27 -22.75 1.18 -16.40
CA ASN A 27 -22.05 1.86 -15.33
C ASN A 27 -20.56 1.55 -15.51
N ASN A 28 -19.99 2.09 -16.59
CA ASN A 28 -18.61 2.50 -16.59
C ASN A 28 -18.46 3.50 -15.45
N ILE A 29 -18.19 3.01 -14.24
CA ILE A 29 -17.59 3.84 -13.19
C ILE A 29 -16.19 4.12 -13.69
N GLN A 30 -16.11 5.14 -14.53
CA GLN A 30 -14.87 5.74 -14.99
C GLN A 30 -14.17 6.21 -13.72
N GLU A 31 -13.15 5.46 -13.28
CA GLU A 31 -12.30 5.93 -12.20
C GLU A 31 -11.87 7.36 -12.56
N PRO A 32 -12.05 8.34 -11.66
CA PRO A 32 -11.63 9.70 -11.96
C PRO A 32 -10.15 9.63 -12.33
N ASN A 33 -9.80 10.12 -13.53
CA ASN A 33 -8.42 10.21 -14.01
C ASN A 33 -7.58 10.92 -12.94
N LYS A 34 -6.98 10.13 -12.02
CA LYS A 34 -6.20 10.67 -10.91
C LYS A 34 -4.97 11.29 -11.54
N LYS A 35 -4.89 12.62 -11.46
CA LYS A 35 -3.76 13.43 -11.88
C LYS A 35 -2.49 12.80 -11.30
N LYS A 36 -1.67 12.16 -12.15
CA LYS A 36 -0.41 11.55 -11.73
C LYS A 36 0.55 12.68 -11.38
N TYR A 37 0.67 12.98 -10.10
CA TYR A 37 1.70 13.88 -9.62
C TYR A 37 3.05 13.17 -9.79
N LYS A 38 4.08 13.86 -10.33
CA LYS A 38 5.42 13.27 -10.56
C LYS A 38 6.02 12.64 -9.28
N ASN A 39 5.60 13.15 -8.13
CA ASN A 39 5.97 12.77 -6.78
C ASN A 39 5.02 11.75 -6.12
N GLN A 40 4.06 11.19 -6.87
CA GLN A 40 3.19 10.09 -6.44
C GLN A 40 3.19 9.01 -7.54
N GLN A 41 4.30 8.30 -7.70
CA GLN A 41 4.43 7.24 -8.72
C GLN A 41 4.03 5.85 -8.19
N GLY A 42 3.95 5.65 -6.87
CA GLY A 42 3.45 4.42 -6.24
C GLY A 42 2.97 4.67 -4.82
N SER A 43 1.88 4.00 -4.42
CA SER A 43 1.42 3.96 -3.03
C SER A 43 1.83 2.63 -2.42
N ILE A 44 2.57 2.66 -1.31
CA ILE A 44 2.96 1.46 -0.57
C ILE A 44 2.08 1.37 0.66
N LYS A 45 1.30 0.29 0.77
CA LYS A 45 0.51 0.00 1.96
C LYS A 45 1.41 -0.69 2.99
N ILE A 46 1.52 -0.09 4.17
CA ILE A 46 2.29 -0.63 5.30
C ILE A 46 1.39 -0.86 6.51
N PRO A 47 1.77 -1.78 7.44
CA PRO A 47 1.10 -1.92 8.72
C PRO A 47 1.14 -0.62 9.55
N ASN A 48 0.17 -0.44 10.44
CA ASN A 48 0.09 0.77 11.28
C ASN A 48 1.32 0.94 12.17
N GLN A 49 1.87 -0.15 12.71
CA GLN A 49 3.08 -0.11 13.54
C GLN A 49 4.27 0.46 12.77
N SER A 50 4.54 -0.05 11.57
CA SER A 50 5.63 0.44 10.71
C SER A 50 5.43 1.90 10.30
N LYS A 51 4.18 2.36 10.17
CA LYS A 51 3.88 3.77 9.91
C LYS A 51 4.28 4.67 11.09
N GLU A 52 3.97 4.26 12.31
CA GLU A 52 4.32 5.03 13.53
C GLU A 52 5.85 5.14 13.69
N GLU A 53 6.58 4.05 13.47
CA GLU A 53 8.04 4.05 13.48
C GLU A 53 8.63 4.97 12.41
N LEU A 54 8.07 4.95 11.19
CA LEU A 54 8.50 5.80 10.09
C LEU A 54 8.24 7.29 10.37
N GLU A 55 7.09 7.63 10.98
CA GLU A 55 6.81 9.00 11.41
C GLU A 55 7.74 9.46 12.54
N ALA A 56 8.10 8.57 13.47
CA ALA A 56 9.07 8.87 14.51
C ALA A 56 10.47 9.14 13.91
N LEU A 57 10.89 8.32 12.94
CA LEU A 57 12.14 8.52 12.21
C LEU A 57 12.16 9.85 11.47
N MET A 58 11.07 10.22 10.79
CA MET A 58 10.95 11.53 10.12
C MET A 58 11.13 12.71 11.09
N LYS A 59 10.58 12.60 12.31
CA LYS A 59 10.71 13.64 13.34
C LYS A 59 12.15 13.78 13.85
N ILE A 60 12.86 12.65 14.05
CA ILE A 60 14.23 12.65 14.57
C ILE A 60 15.21 13.21 13.53
N THR A 61 15.02 12.84 12.27
CA THR A 61 15.90 13.23 11.15
C THR A 61 15.50 14.56 10.51
N ASN A 62 14.41 15.19 10.96
CA ASN A 62 13.86 16.44 10.43
C ASN A 62 13.56 16.42 8.92
N THR A 63 13.25 15.26 8.35
CA THR A 63 12.90 15.14 6.93
C THR A 63 11.46 15.56 6.68
N LYS A 64 11.24 16.26 5.58
CA LYS A 64 9.91 16.74 5.19
C LYS A 64 9.10 15.66 4.49
N PHE A 65 9.76 14.72 3.82
CA PHE A 65 9.09 13.73 3.01
C PHE A 65 9.45 12.30 3.40
N THR A 66 8.43 11.44 3.43
CA THR A 66 8.60 10.02 3.79
C THR A 66 9.50 9.26 2.83
N HIS A 67 9.52 9.62 1.54
CA HIS A 67 10.38 8.96 0.56
C HIS A 67 11.88 9.18 0.85
N GLU A 68 12.25 10.33 1.42
CA GLU A 68 13.65 10.60 1.79
C GLU A 68 14.13 9.60 2.85
N ILE A 69 13.26 9.25 3.81
CA ILE A 69 13.57 8.23 4.82
C ILE A 69 13.59 6.83 4.22
N ILE A 70 12.67 6.52 3.32
CA ILE A 70 12.67 5.22 2.63
C ILE A 70 13.96 5.04 1.84
N ASP A 71 14.40 6.06 1.10
CA ASP A 71 15.65 6.04 0.34
C ASP A 71 16.87 5.86 1.27
N LEU A 72 16.89 6.59 2.39
CA LEU A 72 17.93 6.45 3.42
C LEU A 72 17.98 5.02 3.97
N LEU A 73 16.82 4.44 4.30
CA LEU A 73 16.73 3.07 4.84
C LEU A 73 17.18 2.02 3.83
N ILE A 74 16.81 2.19 2.55
CA ILE A 74 17.25 1.31 1.46
C ILE A 74 18.79 1.38 1.33
N ASN A 75 19.35 2.59 1.25
CA ASN A 75 20.79 2.78 1.10
C ASN A 75 21.55 2.18 2.28
N HIS A 76 21.10 2.46 3.52
CA HIS A 76 21.71 1.90 4.72
C HIS A 76 21.68 0.36 4.73
N TYR A 77 20.58 -0.25 4.30
CA TYR A 77 20.47 -1.72 4.21
C TYR A 77 21.36 -2.30 3.12
N VAL A 78 21.47 -1.63 1.96
CA VAL A 78 22.33 -2.07 0.85
C VAL A 78 23.81 -2.00 1.22
N GLU A 79 24.23 -0.96 1.95
CA GLU A 79 25.62 -0.77 2.36
C GLU A 79 26.02 -1.70 3.50
N ASN A 80 25.16 -1.87 4.51
CA ASN A 80 25.55 -2.54 5.76
C ASN A 80 24.93 -3.93 5.96
N GLY A 81 23.80 -4.23 5.31
CA GLY A 81 23.02 -5.44 5.54
C GLY A 81 23.18 -6.53 4.48
N LEU A 82 23.56 -6.16 3.25
CA LEU A 82 23.67 -7.12 2.15
C LEU A 82 25.05 -7.75 2.04
N THR A 83 25.09 -9.05 1.74
CA THR A 83 26.33 -9.70 1.29
C THR A 83 26.77 -9.13 -0.07
N PRO A 84 28.06 -9.23 -0.43
CA PRO A 84 28.56 -8.71 -1.71
C PRO A 84 27.80 -9.28 -2.93
N GLU A 85 27.40 -10.55 -2.87
CA GLU A 85 26.62 -11.19 -3.93
C GLU A 85 25.19 -10.62 -4.02
N GLN A 86 24.51 -10.45 -2.89
CA GLN A 86 23.17 -9.86 -2.85
C GLN A 86 23.19 -8.40 -3.29
N ASN A 87 24.21 -7.64 -2.91
CA ASN A 87 24.38 -6.25 -3.35
C ASN A 87 24.58 -6.18 -4.87
N ARG A 88 25.42 -7.05 -5.44
CA ARG A 88 25.59 -7.14 -6.90
C ARG A 88 24.28 -7.49 -7.61
N LYS A 89 23.49 -8.42 -7.06
CA LYS A 89 22.17 -8.77 -7.59
C LYS A 89 21.17 -7.63 -7.47
N PHE A 90 21.17 -6.91 -6.35
CA PHE A 90 20.35 -5.72 -6.14
C PHE A 90 20.65 -4.66 -7.20
N LYS A 91 21.94 -4.31 -7.38
CA LYS A 91 22.37 -3.36 -8.43
C LYS A 91 21.92 -3.76 -9.83
N LEU A 92 22.05 -5.03 -10.19
CA LEU A 92 21.61 -5.53 -11.50
C LEU A 92 20.09 -5.41 -11.71
N LEU A 93 19.28 -5.48 -10.64
CA LEU A 93 17.83 -5.34 -10.71
C LEU A 93 17.38 -3.86 -10.71
N THR A 94 18.24 -2.95 -10.26
CA THR A 94 17.92 -1.52 -10.11
C THR A 94 18.60 -0.63 -11.16
N ASP A 95 19.65 -1.11 -11.82
CA ASP A 95 20.24 -0.46 -13.00
C ASP A 95 19.23 -0.57 -14.17
N ILE A 96 18.41 0.47 -14.32
CA ILE A 96 17.48 0.70 -15.45
C ILE A 96 18.11 1.69 -16.42
#